data_AF-A0A6I3U7I9-F1
#
_entry.id   AF-A0A6I3U7I9-F1
#
_cell.length_a   1.000
_cell.length_b   1.000
_cell.length_c   1.000
_cell.angle_alpha   90.00
_cell.angle_beta   90.00
_cell.angle_gamma   90.00
#
_symmetry.space_group_name_H-M   'P 1'
#
loop_
_entity.id
_entity.type
_entity.pdbx_description
1 polymer ?
#
loop_
_entity_poly.entity_id
_entity_poly.type
_entity_poly.pdbx_seq_one_letter_code
_entity_poly.pdbx_strand_id
1 'polypeptide(L)'
;MMRKGTMLSVVAGLSLAILAGCSGGTNSKQASSSNDIKVWVQFSDETNEGKAWQKVVDNFNQSGKSKYKVVTEYIPRSGSGGGYEDKVNAAITTNSLPDVITLDGPNTAAYAKSKVITPLDDYLKDNNMDDVLDSIKQQGTYNGKFYAFGFSESNVGVYYNKKMFKEAGIAESELPTLEKPWTWDEFN
;
A
#
# COMPACT_ATOMS: atom_id res chain seq x y z
N MET A 1 -75.29 25.40 -7.28
CA MET A 1 -75.01 26.27 -6.11
C MET A 1 -73.65 26.91 -6.32
N MET A 2 -73.62 28.24 -6.11
CA MET A 2 -72.52 29.20 -5.88
C MET A 2 -71.08 28.65 -5.86
N ARG A 3 -70.03 29.32 -6.34
CA ARG A 3 -69.81 30.65 -6.96
C ARG A 3 -68.31 30.68 -7.32
N LYS A 4 -67.94 31.33 -8.44
CA LYS A 4 -66.82 32.28 -8.68
C LYS A 4 -65.47 31.96 -8.01
N GLY A 5 -64.31 32.01 -8.67
CA GLY A 5 -63.88 32.78 -9.83
C GLY A 5 -62.34 32.91 -9.77
N THR A 6 -61.78 33.14 -10.94
CA THR A 6 -60.36 33.23 -11.34
C THR A 6 -59.45 34.06 -10.42
N MET A 7 -58.18 33.66 -10.25
CA MET A 7 -57.08 34.62 -10.24
C MET A 7 -55.69 34.01 -10.56
N LEU A 8 -55.09 34.61 -11.58
CA LEU A 8 -53.70 34.58 -12.01
C LEU A 8 -52.77 35.14 -10.91
N SER A 9 -51.54 34.62 -10.77
CA SER A 9 -50.39 35.45 -10.37
C SER A 9 -49.03 34.80 -10.65
N VAL A 10 -48.30 35.47 -11.54
CA VAL A 10 -46.85 35.45 -11.80
C VAL A 10 -46.11 36.06 -10.61
N VAL A 11 -44.99 35.49 -10.14
CA VAL A 11 -43.83 36.19 -9.51
C VAL A 11 -42.63 35.21 -9.54
N ALA A 12 -41.72 35.33 -10.50
CA ALA A 12 -40.41 36.01 -10.40
C ALA A 12 -39.32 35.17 -9.73
N GLY A 13 -38.42 34.63 -10.57
CA GLY A 13 -37.11 34.19 -10.13
C GLY A 13 -36.20 35.39 -9.90
N LEU A 14 -35.51 35.41 -8.76
CA LEU A 14 -34.12 35.83 -8.61
C LEU A 14 -33.71 35.55 -7.16
N SER A 15 -32.73 34.67 -6.95
CA SER A 15 -31.84 34.73 -5.79
C SER A 15 -30.62 33.87 -6.06
N LEU A 16 -29.57 34.50 -6.61
CA LEU A 16 -28.19 34.06 -6.41
C LEU A 16 -27.93 34.03 -4.91
N ALA A 17 -27.59 32.86 -4.38
CA ALA A 17 -26.87 32.74 -3.12
C ALA A 17 -25.57 32.01 -3.42
N ILE A 18 -24.53 32.81 -3.69
CA ILE A 18 -23.13 32.37 -3.64
C ILE A 18 -22.83 32.14 -2.16
N LEU A 19 -22.86 30.87 -1.72
CA LEU A 19 -22.26 30.48 -0.46
C LEU A 19 -20.77 30.21 -0.69
N ALA A 20 -20.00 31.30 -0.74
CA ALA A 20 -18.59 31.26 -0.35
C ALA A 20 -18.57 31.32 1.19
N GLY A 21 -18.30 30.19 1.82
CA GLY A 21 -18.22 30.12 3.28
C GLY A 21 -18.03 28.71 3.79
N CYS A 22 -16.77 28.28 3.90
CA CYS A 22 -16.25 27.78 5.17
C CYS A 22 -14.73 27.56 5.04
N SER A 23 -13.99 28.47 5.67
CA SER A 23 -12.67 28.17 6.23
C SER A 23 -12.84 27.04 7.24
N GLY A 24 -12.37 25.86 6.90
CA GLY A 24 -12.36 24.71 7.79
C GLY A 24 -11.22 23.80 7.36
N GLY A 25 -10.16 23.76 8.17
CA GLY A 25 -9.03 22.87 7.98
C GLY A 25 -9.53 21.46 7.72
N THR A 26 -9.41 21.03 6.47
CA THR A 26 -9.72 19.69 6.02
C THR A 26 -8.57 19.32 5.12
N ASN A 27 -7.87 18.24 5.49
CA ASN A 27 -7.02 17.51 4.55
C ASN A 27 -7.92 17.16 3.36
N SER A 28 -7.85 17.98 2.32
CA SER A 28 -8.53 17.73 1.08
C SER A 28 -7.88 16.50 0.48
N LYS A 29 -8.54 15.34 0.65
CA LYS A 29 -8.31 14.17 -0.21
C LYS A 29 -8.53 14.65 -1.64
N GLN A 30 -7.43 14.90 -2.32
CA GLN A 30 -7.41 15.45 -3.67
C GLN A 30 -8.13 14.45 -4.59
N ALA A 31 -9.18 14.91 -5.26
CA ALA A 31 -9.85 14.12 -6.27
C ALA A 31 -8.83 13.78 -7.37
N SER A 32 -8.69 12.48 -7.64
CA SER A 32 -7.67 11.95 -8.54
C SER A 32 -7.92 12.44 -9.98
N SER A 33 -6.88 12.98 -10.61
CA SER A 33 -6.88 13.46 -11.99
C SER A 33 -6.67 12.31 -12.99
N SER A 34 -6.97 12.53 -14.27
CA SER A 34 -6.76 11.52 -15.33
C SER A 34 -5.29 11.12 -15.55
N ASN A 35 -4.34 11.88 -14.98
CA ASN A 35 -2.91 11.61 -15.08
C ASN A 35 -2.33 11.05 -13.77
N ASP A 36 -3.17 10.68 -12.81
CA ASP A 36 -2.70 10.11 -11.56
C ASP A 36 -2.54 8.60 -11.67
N ILE A 37 -1.45 8.07 -11.12
CA ILE A 37 -1.23 6.64 -10.87
C ILE A 37 -1.65 6.39 -9.43
N LYS A 38 -2.69 5.59 -9.24
CA LYS A 38 -3.19 5.22 -7.92
C LYS A 38 -2.38 4.04 -7.41
N VAL A 39 -1.88 4.17 -6.19
CA VAL A 39 -1.10 3.12 -5.53
C VAL A 39 -1.74 2.79 -4.18
N TRP A 40 -2.01 1.51 -3.94
CA TRP A 40 -2.47 1.04 -2.63
C TRP A 40 -1.33 0.40 -1.86
N VAL A 41 -1.11 0.83 -0.62
CA VAL A 41 -0.06 0.30 0.27
C VAL A 41 -0.66 -0.27 1.55
N GLN A 42 -0.03 -1.31 2.11
CA GLN A 42 -0.52 -2.09 3.24
C GLN A 42 -0.10 -1.57 4.63
N PHE A 43 0.64 -0.46 4.69
CA PHE A 43 1.12 0.17 5.92
C PHE A 43 0.44 1.53 6.16
N SER A 44 0.56 2.06 7.37
CA SER A 44 0.06 3.40 7.73
C SER A 44 1.10 4.47 7.41
N ASP A 45 0.62 5.62 6.96
CA ASP A 45 1.37 6.87 6.75
C ASP A 45 2.00 7.44 8.04
N GLU A 46 1.48 7.07 9.21
CA GLU A 46 2.02 7.52 10.50
C GLU A 46 3.31 6.77 10.90
N THR A 47 3.53 5.59 10.32
CA THR A 47 4.71 4.75 10.59
C THR A 47 5.97 5.31 9.92
N ASN A 48 7.14 4.85 10.36
CA ASN A 48 8.40 5.21 9.70
C ASN A 48 8.46 4.72 8.25
N GLU A 49 7.88 3.55 7.97
CA GLU A 49 7.76 3.00 6.62
C GLU A 49 6.86 3.89 5.75
N GLY A 50 5.67 4.26 6.25
CA GLY A 50 4.76 5.17 5.54
C GLY A 50 5.38 6.53 5.24
N LYS A 51 6.12 7.11 6.20
CA LYS A 51 6.85 8.37 5.99
C LYS A 51 7.98 8.23 4.97
N ALA A 52 8.68 7.10 4.95
CA ALA A 52 9.70 6.83 3.95
C ALA A 52 9.09 6.67 2.55
N TRP A 53 7.99 5.93 2.44
CA TRP A 53 7.22 5.79 1.21
C TRP A 53 6.72 7.14 0.68
N GLN A 54 6.15 7.98 1.55
CA GLN A 54 5.69 9.31 1.15
C GLN A 54 6.82 10.15 0.56
N LYS A 55 8.04 10.09 1.13
CA LYS A 55 9.21 10.78 0.55
C LYS A 55 9.57 10.25 -0.85
N VAL A 56 9.45 8.96 -1.09
CA VAL A 56 9.67 8.36 -2.43
C VAL A 56 8.64 8.91 -3.42
N VAL A 57 7.36 8.93 -3.03
CA VAL A 57 6.27 9.47 -3.85
C VAL A 57 6.47 10.96 -4.14
N ASP A 58 6.83 11.74 -3.14
CA ASP A 58 7.10 13.17 -3.27
C ASP A 58 8.28 13.41 -4.23
N ASN A 59 9.38 12.67 -4.07
CA ASN A 59 10.53 12.75 -4.95
C ASN A 59 10.17 12.41 -6.40
N PHE A 60 9.37 11.35 -6.62
CA PHE A 60 8.89 11.00 -7.96
C PHE A 60 8.06 12.13 -8.57
N ASN A 61 7.07 12.62 -7.83
CA ASN A 61 6.15 13.67 -8.28
C ASN A 61 6.84 15.01 -8.54
N GLN A 62 7.87 15.34 -7.76
CA GLN A 62 8.65 16.57 -7.90
C GLN A 62 9.76 16.47 -8.94
N SER A 63 10.19 15.25 -9.32
CA SER A 63 11.30 15.06 -10.26
C SER A 63 11.06 15.68 -11.64
N GLY A 64 9.80 15.90 -12.02
CA GLY A 64 9.41 16.38 -13.35
C GLY A 64 9.74 15.41 -14.49
N LYS A 65 10.22 14.19 -14.17
CA LYS A 65 10.61 13.18 -15.15
C LYS A 65 9.42 12.47 -15.80
N SER A 66 8.23 12.66 -15.25
CA SER A 66 6.99 12.02 -15.71
C SER A 66 5.86 13.04 -15.77
N LYS A 67 4.97 12.88 -16.75
CA LYS A 67 3.69 13.60 -16.81
C LYS A 67 2.67 13.07 -15.79
N TYR A 68 2.95 11.93 -15.19
CA TYR A 68 2.08 11.27 -14.23
C TYR A 68 2.42 11.67 -12.79
N LYS A 69 1.40 11.67 -11.92
CA LYS A 69 1.57 11.85 -10.48
C LYS A 69 1.14 10.61 -9.73
N VAL A 70 1.94 10.14 -8.78
CA VAL A 70 1.56 9.05 -7.88
C VAL A 70 0.70 9.60 -6.75
N VAL A 71 -0.44 8.94 -6.52
CA VAL A 71 -1.34 9.18 -5.39
C VAL A 71 -1.47 7.88 -4.59
N THR A 72 -1.06 7.93 -3.33
CA THR A 72 -1.08 6.75 -2.44
C THR A 72 -2.37 6.71 -1.62
N GLU A 73 -2.98 5.54 -1.56
CA GLU A 73 -3.99 5.20 -0.57
C GLU A 73 -3.40 4.20 0.44
N TYR A 74 -3.30 4.65 1.69
CA TYR A 74 -2.81 3.83 2.80
C TYR A 74 -3.96 2.99 3.36
N ILE A 75 -3.79 1.67 3.33
CA ILE A 75 -4.77 0.69 3.80
C ILE A 75 -4.03 -0.23 4.79
N PRO A 76 -3.83 0.21 6.04
CA PRO A 76 -3.00 -0.51 6.98
C PRO A 76 -3.59 -1.89 7.30
N ARG A 77 -2.75 -2.93 7.30
CA ARG A 77 -3.15 -4.24 7.83
C ARG A 77 -3.56 -4.12 9.30
N SER A 78 -4.55 -4.90 9.70
CA SER A 78 -4.83 -5.12 11.12
C SER A 78 -3.68 -5.90 11.77
N GLY A 79 -3.63 -5.94 13.10
CA GLY A 79 -2.63 -6.74 13.84
C GLY A 79 -2.65 -8.24 13.52
N SER A 80 -3.73 -8.75 12.92
CA SER A 80 -3.83 -10.13 12.42
C SER A 80 -3.37 -10.29 10.97
N GLY A 81 -2.83 -9.24 10.36
CA GLY A 81 -2.39 -9.22 8.96
C GLY A 81 -3.52 -9.11 7.93
N GLY A 82 -4.77 -8.89 8.36
CA GLY A 82 -5.94 -8.81 7.46
C GLY A 82 -6.30 -7.37 7.06
N GLY A 83 -7.42 -7.20 6.33
CA GLY A 83 -7.95 -5.89 5.93
C GLY A 83 -7.43 -5.36 4.60
N TYR A 84 -6.12 -5.40 4.35
CA TYR A 84 -5.55 -5.02 3.04
C TYR A 84 -5.96 -6.02 1.95
N GLU A 85 -5.67 -7.30 2.19
CA GLU A 85 -6.00 -8.42 1.29
C GLU A 85 -7.49 -8.50 1.04
N ASP A 86 -8.32 -8.29 2.07
CA ASP A 86 -9.77 -8.30 1.94
C ASP A 86 -10.25 -7.21 0.98
N LYS A 87 -9.67 -6.00 1.09
CA LYS A 87 -9.98 -4.90 0.17
C LYS A 87 -9.50 -5.16 -1.25
N VAL A 88 -8.31 -5.74 -1.42
CA VAL A 88 -7.80 -6.15 -2.74
C VAL A 88 -8.72 -7.21 -3.36
N ASN A 89 -9.09 -8.25 -2.60
CA ASN A 89 -9.98 -9.33 -3.05
C ASN A 89 -11.38 -8.83 -3.43
N ALA A 90 -11.93 -7.90 -2.66
CA ALA A 90 -13.18 -7.23 -3.01
C ALA A 90 -13.04 -6.43 -4.32
N ALA A 91 -11.96 -5.65 -4.45
CA ALA A 91 -11.68 -4.82 -5.63
C ALA A 91 -11.44 -5.63 -6.91
N ILE A 92 -10.88 -6.85 -6.79
CA ILE A 92 -10.79 -7.80 -7.91
C ILE A 92 -12.20 -8.15 -8.42
N THR A 93 -13.12 -8.46 -7.51
CA THR A 93 -14.49 -8.86 -7.85
C THR A 93 -15.29 -7.72 -8.48
N THR A 94 -15.07 -6.49 -8.02
CA THR A 94 -15.74 -5.29 -8.54
C THR A 94 -15.00 -4.62 -9.69
N ASN A 95 -13.89 -5.19 -10.16
CA ASN A 95 -13.00 -4.62 -11.18
C ASN A 95 -12.64 -3.15 -10.89
N SER A 96 -12.26 -2.88 -9.64
CA SER A 96 -11.99 -1.53 -9.12
C SER A 96 -10.62 -1.44 -8.42
N LEU A 97 -9.66 -2.26 -8.85
CA LEU A 97 -8.28 -2.18 -8.40
C LEU A 97 -7.65 -0.84 -8.80
N PRO A 98 -6.66 -0.35 -8.04
CA PRO A 98 -5.83 0.77 -8.46
C PRO A 98 -4.86 0.33 -9.58
N ASP A 99 -4.04 1.27 -10.07
CA ASP A 99 -3.02 0.97 -11.08
C ASP A 99 -1.88 0.10 -10.51
N VAL A 100 -1.53 0.32 -9.24
CA VAL A 100 -0.48 -0.44 -8.53
C VAL A 100 -0.98 -0.84 -7.14
N ILE A 101 -0.75 -2.11 -6.79
CA ILE A 101 -0.93 -2.62 -5.44
C ILE A 101 0.41 -3.11 -4.90
N THR A 102 0.64 -2.90 -3.61
CA THR A 102 1.55 -3.75 -2.85
C THR A 102 0.93 -5.12 -2.64
N LEU A 103 1.73 -6.14 -2.40
CA LEU A 103 1.24 -7.46 -2.05
C LEU A 103 2.25 -8.17 -1.15
N ASP A 104 1.76 -9.11 -0.33
CA ASP A 104 2.65 -10.02 0.37
C ASP A 104 3.25 -11.05 -0.59
N GLY A 105 4.51 -11.41 -0.39
CA GLY A 105 5.21 -12.36 -1.23
C GLY A 105 4.49 -13.69 -1.45
N PRO A 106 3.90 -14.33 -0.41
CA PRO A 106 3.10 -15.55 -0.57
C PRO A 106 1.91 -15.42 -1.52
N ASN A 107 1.40 -14.22 -1.76
CA ASN A 107 0.25 -13.97 -2.65
C ASN A 107 0.67 -13.82 -4.12
N THR A 108 1.96 -13.65 -4.44
CA THR A 108 2.46 -13.39 -5.80
C THR A 108 1.97 -14.43 -6.81
N ALA A 109 2.19 -15.71 -6.50
CA ALA A 109 1.82 -16.80 -7.42
C ALA A 109 0.30 -16.89 -7.64
N ALA A 110 -0.50 -16.66 -6.59
CA ALA A 110 -1.95 -16.68 -6.68
C ALA A 110 -2.47 -15.54 -7.56
N TYR A 111 -1.97 -14.32 -7.35
CA TYR A 111 -2.36 -13.13 -8.12
C TYR A 111 -1.87 -13.17 -9.58
N ALA A 112 -0.67 -13.71 -9.82
CA ALA A 112 -0.17 -13.93 -11.17
C ALA A 112 -1.03 -14.96 -11.92
N LYS A 113 -1.35 -16.09 -11.27
CA LYS A 113 -2.20 -17.15 -11.86
C LYS A 113 -3.61 -16.64 -12.20
N SER A 114 -4.19 -15.80 -11.33
CA SER A 114 -5.52 -15.21 -11.56
C SER A 114 -5.51 -13.96 -12.45
N LYS A 115 -4.33 -13.56 -12.96
CA LYS A 115 -4.14 -12.38 -13.83
C LYS A 115 -4.54 -11.05 -13.17
N VAL A 116 -4.43 -10.98 -11.85
CA VAL A 116 -4.62 -9.75 -11.08
C VAL A 116 -3.43 -8.80 -11.27
N ILE A 117 -2.23 -9.37 -11.40
CA ILE A 117 -0.99 -8.64 -11.65
C ILE A 117 -0.40 -9.04 -13.01
N THR A 118 0.27 -8.10 -13.67
CA THR A 118 0.90 -8.28 -14.98
C THR A 118 2.38 -8.66 -14.84
N PRO A 119 2.96 -9.46 -15.75
CA PRO A 119 4.41 -9.62 -15.81
C PRO A 119 5.10 -8.27 -16.05
N LEU A 120 6.27 -8.10 -15.45
CA LEU A 120 7.08 -6.89 -15.43
C LEU A 120 8.30 -6.98 -16.35
N ASP A 121 8.60 -8.16 -16.90
CA ASP A 121 9.83 -8.46 -17.65
C ASP A 121 10.09 -7.44 -18.78
N ASP A 122 9.07 -7.16 -19.60
CA ASP A 122 9.18 -6.22 -20.73
C ASP A 122 9.41 -4.77 -20.28
N TYR A 123 8.94 -4.41 -19.09
CA TYR A 123 9.08 -3.07 -18.51
C TYR A 123 10.42 -2.86 -17.82
N LEU A 124 11.10 -3.95 -17.43
CA LEU A 124 12.36 -3.92 -16.69
C LEU A 124 13.57 -4.34 -17.54
N LYS A 125 13.39 -4.63 -18.83
CA LYS A 125 14.46 -5.09 -19.74
C LYS A 125 15.68 -4.15 -19.80
N ASP A 126 15.47 -2.85 -19.60
CA ASP A 126 16.50 -1.82 -19.65
C ASP A 126 17.01 -1.45 -18.25
N ASN A 127 16.49 -2.10 -17.20
CA ASN A 127 16.89 -1.89 -15.81
C ASN A 127 17.97 -2.89 -15.41
N ASN A 128 18.94 -2.43 -14.61
CA ASN A 128 19.91 -3.32 -14.00
C ASN A 128 19.25 -4.11 -12.86
N MET A 129 19.10 -5.42 -13.06
CA MET A 129 18.56 -6.35 -12.05
C MET A 129 19.66 -7.02 -11.22
N ASP A 130 20.94 -6.76 -11.46
CA ASP A 130 22.05 -7.39 -10.74
C ASP A 130 22.11 -6.96 -9.27
N ASP A 131 21.65 -5.74 -8.96
CA ASP A 131 21.59 -5.20 -7.60
C ASP A 131 20.30 -5.60 -6.84
N VAL A 132 19.43 -6.38 -7.48
CA VAL A 132 18.22 -6.92 -6.84
C VAL A 132 18.56 -8.24 -6.17
N LEU A 133 18.20 -8.39 -4.90
CA LEU A 133 18.41 -9.63 -4.14
C LEU A 133 17.75 -10.82 -4.84
N ASP A 134 18.43 -11.96 -4.83
CA ASP A 134 17.91 -13.19 -5.43
C ASP A 134 16.62 -13.68 -4.76
N SER A 135 16.45 -13.41 -3.46
CA SER A 135 15.19 -13.71 -2.75
C SER A 135 14.00 -12.95 -3.34
N ILE A 136 14.18 -11.66 -3.66
CA ILE A 136 13.15 -10.81 -4.29
C ILE A 136 12.86 -11.33 -5.70
N LYS A 137 13.88 -11.66 -6.48
CA LYS A 137 13.71 -12.24 -7.83
C LYS A 137 12.92 -13.55 -7.75
N GLN A 138 13.29 -14.43 -6.84
CA GLN A 138 12.63 -15.72 -6.65
C GLN A 138 11.18 -15.55 -6.21
N GLN A 139 10.93 -14.75 -5.18
CA GLN A 139 9.60 -14.53 -4.62
C GLN A 139 8.67 -13.83 -5.61
N GLY A 140 9.21 -12.89 -6.40
CA GLY A 140 8.49 -12.16 -7.44
C GLY A 140 8.21 -12.96 -8.72
N THR A 141 8.81 -14.15 -8.89
CA THR A 141 8.71 -14.94 -10.13
C THR A 141 7.63 -16.02 -10.04
N TYR A 142 6.77 -16.10 -11.05
CA TYR A 142 5.81 -17.19 -11.22
C TYR A 142 5.85 -17.73 -12.66
N ASN A 143 5.97 -19.05 -12.81
CA ASN A 143 6.06 -19.73 -14.11
C ASN A 143 7.10 -19.09 -15.07
N GLY A 144 8.27 -18.71 -14.52
CA GLY A 144 9.38 -18.15 -15.29
C GLY A 144 9.22 -16.71 -15.74
N LYS A 145 8.21 -15.98 -15.24
CA LYS A 145 8.03 -14.54 -15.47
C LYS A 145 8.04 -13.77 -14.17
N PHE A 146 8.58 -12.57 -14.19
CA PHE A 146 8.69 -11.72 -13.01
C PHE A 146 7.45 -10.84 -12.85
N TYR A 147 6.73 -10.92 -11.74
CA TYR A 147 5.43 -10.28 -11.52
C TYR A 147 5.42 -9.22 -10.41
N ALA A 148 6.33 -9.31 -9.44
CA ALA A 148 6.33 -8.42 -8.30
C ALA A 148 7.75 -7.99 -7.95
N PHE A 149 7.98 -6.67 -7.92
CA PHE A 149 9.24 -6.08 -7.50
C PHE A 149 9.16 -5.70 -6.02
N GLY A 150 9.86 -6.46 -5.17
CA GLY A 150 9.98 -6.16 -3.74
C GLY A 150 10.89 -4.95 -3.50
N PHE A 151 10.39 -3.92 -2.80
CA PHE A 151 11.22 -2.78 -2.34
C PHE A 151 11.74 -2.98 -0.91
N SER A 152 11.33 -4.05 -0.24
CA SER A 152 11.79 -4.50 1.06
C SER A 152 11.77 -6.02 1.11
N GLU A 153 12.56 -6.59 2.01
CA GLU A 153 12.58 -8.02 2.31
C GLU A 153 12.42 -8.19 3.82
N SER A 154 11.66 -9.21 4.23
CA SER A 154 11.42 -9.50 5.65
C SER A 154 12.09 -10.80 6.04
N ASN A 155 12.69 -10.83 7.23
CA ASN A 155 13.28 -12.03 7.78
C ASN A 155 12.76 -12.28 9.21
N VAL A 156 12.68 -13.56 9.58
CA VAL A 156 12.39 -13.96 10.96
C VAL A 156 13.71 -14.01 11.72
N GLY A 157 13.74 -13.39 12.90
CA GLY A 157 14.88 -13.40 13.81
C GLY A 157 14.45 -13.66 15.24
N VAL A 158 15.34 -14.25 16.03
CA VAL A 158 15.13 -14.43 17.47
C VAL A 158 15.60 -13.17 18.20
N TYR A 159 14.69 -12.53 18.91
CA TYR A 159 14.98 -11.39 19.78
C TYR A 159 14.80 -11.82 21.23
N TYR A 160 15.73 -11.44 22.11
CA TYR A 160 15.70 -11.81 23.51
C TYR A 160 15.97 -10.62 24.43
N ASN A 161 15.43 -10.69 25.66
CA ASN A 161 15.70 -9.70 26.70
C ASN A 161 16.96 -10.08 27.47
N LYS A 162 18.05 -9.33 27.24
CA LYS A 162 19.36 -9.56 27.87
C LYS A 162 19.30 -9.64 29.40
N LYS A 163 18.45 -8.83 30.06
CA LYS A 163 18.30 -8.83 31.51
C LYS A 163 17.67 -10.13 32.00
N MET A 164 16.58 -10.57 31.36
CA MET A 164 15.90 -11.82 31.72
C MET A 164 16.81 -13.04 31.52
N PHE A 165 17.59 -13.05 30.44
CA PHE A 165 18.57 -14.11 30.17
C PHE A 165 19.64 -14.18 31.26
N LYS A 166 20.19 -13.03 31.67
CA LYS A 166 21.16 -12.96 32.77
C LYS A 166 20.57 -13.40 34.11
N GLU A 167 19.34 -13.00 34.41
CA GLU A 167 18.62 -13.40 35.63
C GLU A 167 18.32 -14.91 35.65
N ALA A 168 18.11 -15.52 34.49
CA ALA A 168 17.96 -16.97 34.32
C ALA A 168 19.30 -17.73 34.33
N GLY A 169 20.45 -17.04 34.41
CA GLY A 169 21.77 -17.66 34.45
C GLY A 169 22.33 -18.09 33.09
N ILE A 170 21.72 -17.66 31.98
CA ILE A 170 22.20 -17.98 30.63
C ILE A 170 23.45 -17.14 30.33
N ALA A 171 24.56 -17.81 30.06
CA ALA A 171 25.84 -17.15 29.78
C ALA A 171 25.85 -16.50 28.39
N GLU A 172 26.58 -15.39 28.21
CA GLU A 172 26.67 -14.73 26.90
C GLU A 172 27.26 -15.65 25.81
N SER A 173 28.13 -16.59 26.19
CA SER A 173 28.70 -17.60 25.29
C SER A 173 27.71 -18.65 24.78
N GLU A 174 26.54 -18.74 25.43
CA GLU A 174 25.44 -19.63 25.04
C GLU A 174 24.46 -18.93 24.09
N LEU A 175 24.58 -17.61 23.87
CA LEU A 175 23.69 -16.87 22.96
C LEU A 175 24.00 -17.19 21.49
N PRO A 176 22.99 -17.22 20.60
CA PRO A 176 23.18 -17.63 19.23
C PRO A 176 23.81 -16.51 18.42
N THR A 177 24.74 -16.85 17.54
CA THR A 177 25.25 -15.95 16.49
C THR A 177 24.92 -16.50 15.11
N LEU A 178 25.22 -15.74 14.05
CA LEU A 178 25.10 -16.26 12.68
C LEU A 178 26.05 -17.43 12.42
N GLU A 179 27.25 -17.44 13.02
CA GLU A 179 28.19 -18.56 12.88
C GLU A 179 27.87 -19.75 13.81
N LYS A 180 27.20 -19.49 14.93
CA LYS A 180 26.82 -20.49 15.93
C LYS A 180 25.34 -20.32 16.30
N PRO A 181 24.40 -20.67 15.41
CA PRO A 181 22.98 -20.59 15.71
C PRO A 181 22.60 -21.66 16.75
N TRP A 182 21.53 -21.40 17.50
CA TRP A 182 20.90 -22.45 18.29
C TRP A 182 20.30 -23.52 17.41
N THR A 183 20.47 -24.76 17.84
CA THR A 183 19.64 -25.88 17.43
C THR A 183 18.24 -25.75 18.02
N TRP A 184 17.28 -26.52 17.49
CA TRP A 184 15.93 -26.57 18.08
C TRP A 184 15.93 -27.09 19.51
N ASP A 185 16.85 -27.99 19.86
CA ASP A 185 16.98 -28.52 21.22
C ASP A 185 17.55 -27.48 22.19
N GLU A 186 18.42 -26.58 21.72
CA GLU A 186 18.93 -25.45 22.52
C GLU A 186 17.90 -24.31 22.64
N PHE A 187 17.00 -24.18 21.67
CA PHE A 187 15.94 -23.16 21.69
C PHE A 187 14.77 -23.49 22.63
N ASN A 188 14.44 -24.78 22.77
CA ASN A 188 13.30 -25.26 23.57
C ASN A 188 13.65 -25.49 25.05
#